data_AF-A0A7V4IKX0-F1
#
_entry.id   AF-A0A7V4IKX0-F1
#
_cell.length_a   1.000
_cell.length_b   1.000
_cell.length_c   1.000
_cell.angle_alpha   90.00
_cell.angle_beta   90.00
_cell.angle_gamma   90.00
#
_symmetry.space_group_name_H-M   'P 1'
#
loop_
_entity.id
_entity.type
_entity.pdbx_description
1 polymer ?
#
loop_
_entity_poly.entity_id
_entity_poly.type
_entity_poly.pdbx_seq_one_letter_code
_entity_poly.pdbx_strand_id
1 'polypeptide(L)'
;MADSINNAPQGENQNKETSSENNEKFLNTIKKIVNGIESGLIWLYKKTDALFRSPWLKPKWGIHMLDELLAWARSKFPPEKYDALSSTMSKAGHTGILAAEIITLIFFIIASIVLKDWIYIIKGIGFAAALIILQYTAERFMNAGDSLIKASPSKMNSGAFLDCLALVIEIAGILLFITYIIKAKNTESWSFFFTGLGVWALCDCIAYIAINPSMANTTIQDEGTAGEEAIGIMSFFVKAIIRIVPLAFGIGTIIGSVALFIAIFSLIKHESVSAGMHAIRLIAFCTCLPFATYLVFVFYHLTIDIIRSLLAISERKND
;
A
#
# COMPACT_ATOMS: atom_id res chain seq x y z
N MET A 1 36.33 -39.43 57.20
CA MET A 1 34.97 -39.97 57.14
C MET A 1 34.27 -39.24 56.02
N ALA A 2 33.94 -39.98 54.98
CA ALA A 2 33.35 -39.50 53.74
C ALA A 2 31.90 -39.04 53.97
N ASP A 3 31.41 -38.15 53.11
CA ASP A 3 30.13 -38.33 52.42
C ASP A 3 29.94 -37.22 51.37
N SER A 4 30.12 -37.58 50.11
CA SER A 4 29.80 -36.77 48.93
C SER A 4 28.54 -37.32 48.28
N ILE A 5 27.45 -36.57 48.35
CA ILE A 5 26.15 -36.91 47.76
C ILE A 5 26.15 -36.53 46.27
N ASN A 6 26.03 -37.55 45.42
CA ASN A 6 25.78 -37.47 43.99
C ASN A 6 24.27 -37.28 43.72
N ASN A 7 23.89 -36.19 43.03
CA ASN A 7 22.57 -36.04 42.41
C ASN A 7 22.74 -36.03 40.88
N ALA A 8 22.18 -37.05 40.22
CA ALA A 8 22.14 -37.17 38.76
C ALA A 8 20.85 -36.54 38.18
N PRO A 9 20.89 -35.90 37.00
CA PRO A 9 19.72 -35.23 36.41
C PRO A 9 18.88 -36.20 35.55
N GLN A 10 17.60 -36.40 35.91
CA GLN A 10 16.61 -37.19 35.15
C GLN A 10 15.62 -36.31 34.33
N GLY A 11 16.10 -35.26 33.65
CA GLY A 11 15.21 -34.25 33.03
C GLY A 11 15.07 -34.26 31.50
N GLU A 12 15.93 -34.94 30.74
CA GLU A 12 16.08 -34.63 29.29
C GLU A 12 15.24 -35.46 28.31
N ASN A 13 14.70 -36.63 28.71
CA ASN A 13 14.02 -37.52 27.75
C ASN A 13 12.54 -37.22 27.50
N GLN A 14 11.82 -36.58 28.43
CA GLN A 14 10.38 -36.31 28.24
C GLN A 14 10.10 -35.19 27.24
N ASN A 15 11.04 -34.27 27.01
CA ASN A 15 10.81 -33.10 26.14
C ASN A 15 10.94 -33.42 24.64
N LYS A 16 11.58 -34.54 24.26
CA LYS A 16 11.75 -34.94 22.85
C LYS A 16 10.50 -35.61 22.27
N GLU A 17 9.77 -36.40 23.06
CA GLU A 17 8.57 -37.09 22.58
C GLU A 17 7.42 -36.11 22.29
N THR A 18 7.23 -35.10 23.15
CA THR A 18 6.18 -34.08 22.96
C THR A 18 6.42 -33.20 21.74
N SER A 19 7.69 -32.92 21.42
CA SER A 19 8.06 -32.15 20.22
C SER A 19 7.83 -32.94 18.93
N SER A 20 8.02 -34.27 18.96
CA SER A 20 7.81 -35.13 17.79
C SER A 20 6.33 -35.25 17.44
N GLU A 21 5.48 -35.46 18.45
CA GLU A 21 4.03 -35.64 18.26
C GLU A 21 3.35 -34.35 17.74
N ASN A 22 3.78 -33.19 18.24
CA ASN A 22 3.28 -31.89 17.77
C ASN A 22 3.67 -31.61 16.31
N ASN A 23 4.88 -32.01 15.89
CA ASN A 23 5.33 -31.85 14.52
C ASN A 23 4.55 -32.77 13.55
N GLU A 24 4.22 -33.98 13.99
CA GLU A 24 3.43 -34.92 13.19
C GLU A 24 1.97 -34.46 13.01
N LYS A 25 1.35 -33.94 14.08
CA LYS A 25 0.00 -33.32 14.01
C LYS A 25 -0.02 -32.10 13.08
N PHE A 26 1.02 -31.28 13.11
CA PHE A 26 1.16 -30.13 12.22
C PHE A 26 1.29 -30.54 10.75
N LEU A 27 2.18 -31.49 10.44
CA LEU A 27 2.37 -32.01 9.09
C LEU A 27 1.10 -32.65 8.51
N ASN A 28 0.35 -33.39 9.33
CA ASN A 28 -0.93 -33.97 8.91
C ASN A 28 -2.00 -32.90 8.64
N THR A 29 -2.01 -31.81 9.42
CA THR A 29 -2.91 -30.67 9.18
C THR A 29 -2.58 -29.94 7.89
N ILE A 30 -1.29 -29.74 7.58
CA ILE A 30 -0.87 -29.13 6.33
C ILE A 30 -1.23 -30.01 5.13
N LYS A 31 -0.96 -31.32 5.18
CA LYS A 31 -1.35 -32.25 4.11
C LYS A 31 -2.85 -32.18 3.83
N LYS A 32 -3.68 -32.10 4.88
CA LYS A 32 -5.14 -31.98 4.74
C LYS A 32 -5.56 -30.68 4.05
N ILE A 33 -4.91 -29.56 4.36
CA ILE A 33 -5.19 -28.26 3.73
C ILE A 33 -4.72 -28.26 2.27
N VAL A 34 -3.50 -28.75 1.99
CA VAL A 34 -2.96 -28.82 0.63
C VAL A 34 -3.84 -29.71 -0.25
N ASN A 35 -4.24 -30.88 0.25
CA ASN A 35 -5.16 -31.77 -0.48
C ASN A 35 -6.54 -31.13 -0.68
N GLY A 36 -7.00 -30.30 0.28
CA GLY A 36 -8.24 -29.53 0.14
C GLY A 36 -8.15 -28.46 -0.96
N ILE A 37 -7.02 -27.76 -1.05
CA ILE A 37 -6.75 -26.77 -2.11
C ILE A 37 -6.62 -27.46 -3.47
N GLU A 38 -5.88 -28.57 -3.55
CA GLU A 38 -5.69 -29.33 -4.78
C GLU A 38 -7.03 -29.93 -5.27
N SER A 39 -7.82 -30.50 -4.36
CA SER A 39 -9.18 -30.98 -4.69
C SER A 39 -10.09 -29.82 -5.13
N GLY A 40 -9.97 -28.66 -4.49
CA GLY A 40 -10.70 -27.45 -4.85
C GLY A 40 -10.32 -26.94 -6.24
N LEU A 41 -9.03 -26.93 -6.58
CA LEU A 41 -8.51 -26.55 -7.90
C LEU A 41 -8.91 -27.55 -8.97
N ILE A 42 -8.85 -28.86 -8.70
CA ILE A 42 -9.30 -29.91 -9.62
C ILE A 42 -10.82 -29.81 -9.84
N TRP A 43 -11.61 -29.56 -8.78
CA TRP A 43 -13.04 -29.34 -8.91
C TRP A 43 -13.34 -28.07 -9.71
N LEU A 44 -12.61 -26.97 -9.46
CA LEU A 44 -12.73 -25.73 -10.20
C LEU A 44 -12.41 -25.98 -11.68
N TYR A 45 -11.29 -26.66 -11.97
CA TYR A 45 -10.85 -27.00 -13.32
C TYR A 45 -11.87 -27.87 -14.06
N LYS A 46 -12.38 -28.93 -13.42
CA LYS A 46 -13.41 -29.80 -14.01
C LYS A 46 -14.71 -29.06 -14.25
N LYS A 47 -15.11 -28.17 -13.32
CA LYS A 47 -16.32 -27.36 -13.47
C LYS A 47 -16.15 -26.31 -14.56
N THR A 48 -14.98 -25.71 -14.69
CA THR A 48 -14.66 -24.80 -15.79
C THR A 48 -14.58 -25.53 -17.12
N ASP A 49 -13.95 -26.71 -17.22
CA ASP A 49 -13.88 -27.51 -18.46
C ASP A 49 -15.27 -28.00 -18.90
N ALA A 50 -16.10 -28.46 -17.96
CA ALA A 50 -17.50 -28.81 -18.23
C ALA A 50 -18.34 -27.60 -18.65
N LEU A 51 -18.07 -26.41 -18.08
CA LEU A 51 -18.63 -25.16 -18.58
C LEU A 51 -18.15 -24.91 -20.03
N PHE A 52 -16.84 -24.86 -20.27
CA PHE A 52 -16.27 -24.48 -21.58
C PHE A 52 -16.65 -25.42 -22.73
N ARG A 53 -16.99 -26.69 -22.45
CA ARG A 53 -17.50 -27.64 -23.45
C ARG A 53 -19.01 -27.58 -23.67
N SER A 54 -19.74 -26.79 -22.88
CA SER A 54 -21.16 -26.56 -23.10
C SER A 54 -21.38 -25.82 -24.43
N PRO A 55 -22.25 -26.31 -25.33
CA PRO A 55 -22.64 -25.61 -26.56
C PRO A 55 -23.26 -24.22 -26.32
N TRP A 56 -23.57 -23.91 -25.05
CA TRP A 56 -24.23 -22.69 -24.61
C TRP A 56 -23.26 -21.58 -24.19
N LEU A 57 -21.97 -21.89 -23.99
CA LEU A 57 -20.97 -20.87 -23.66
C LEU A 57 -20.51 -20.17 -24.93
N LYS A 58 -21.24 -19.11 -25.27
CA LYS A 58 -20.79 -18.11 -26.25
C LYS A 58 -19.38 -17.67 -25.83
N PRO A 59 -18.36 -17.72 -26.71
CA PRO A 59 -16.97 -17.38 -26.36
C PRO A 59 -16.80 -15.94 -25.82
N LYS A 60 -17.81 -15.08 -25.95
CA LYS A 60 -17.86 -13.72 -25.40
C LYS A 60 -18.57 -13.58 -24.05
N TRP A 61 -19.12 -14.65 -23.47
CA TRP A 61 -19.87 -14.57 -22.21
C TRP A 61 -19.00 -14.01 -21.06
N GLY A 62 -17.75 -14.47 -20.95
CA GLY A 62 -16.81 -13.95 -19.95
C GLY A 62 -16.52 -12.46 -20.14
N ILE A 63 -16.43 -11.98 -21.38
CA ILE A 63 -16.24 -10.55 -21.69
C ILE A 63 -17.45 -9.76 -21.22
N HIS A 64 -18.67 -10.21 -21.54
CA HIS A 64 -19.89 -9.54 -21.08
C HIS A 64 -20.00 -9.48 -19.55
N MET A 65 -19.62 -10.54 -18.84
CA MET A 65 -19.59 -10.49 -17.38
C MET A 65 -18.59 -9.49 -16.82
N LEU A 66 -17.41 -9.35 -17.45
CA LEU A 66 -16.41 -8.36 -17.05
C LEU A 66 -16.90 -6.94 -17.34
N ASP A 67 -17.57 -6.73 -18.48
CA ASP A 67 -18.19 -5.44 -18.82
C ASP A 67 -19.28 -5.07 -17.81
N GLU A 68 -20.15 -6.02 -17.44
CA GLU A 68 -21.18 -5.83 -16.41
C GLU A 68 -20.57 -5.55 -15.03
N LEU A 69 -19.49 -6.24 -14.68
CA LEU A 69 -18.76 -6.01 -13.43
C LEU A 69 -18.14 -4.62 -13.38
N LEU A 70 -17.50 -4.18 -14.47
CA LEU A 70 -16.93 -2.83 -14.59
C LEU A 70 -18.02 -1.74 -14.56
N ALA A 71 -19.13 -1.96 -15.26
CA ALA A 71 -20.27 -1.05 -15.22
C ALA A 71 -20.86 -0.94 -13.79
N TRP A 72 -21.01 -2.08 -13.12
CA TRP A 72 -21.41 -2.13 -11.71
C TRP A 72 -20.42 -1.37 -10.83
N ALA A 73 -19.11 -1.61 -11.00
CA ALA A 73 -18.06 -0.97 -10.22
C ALA A 73 -18.10 0.56 -10.38
N ARG A 74 -18.16 1.08 -11.61
CA ARG A 74 -18.29 2.53 -11.87
C ARG A 74 -19.51 3.14 -11.19
N SER A 75 -20.65 2.44 -11.19
CA SER A 75 -21.87 2.92 -10.52
C SER A 75 -21.75 2.96 -8.99
N LYS A 76 -20.99 2.03 -8.40
CA LYS A 76 -20.82 1.93 -6.93
C LYS A 76 -19.70 2.82 -6.40
N PHE A 77 -18.70 3.07 -7.23
CA PHE A 77 -17.48 3.79 -6.92
C PHE A 77 -17.38 5.08 -7.76
N PRO A 78 -18.24 6.09 -7.52
CA PRO A 78 -18.17 7.34 -8.25
C PRO A 78 -17.10 8.28 -7.66
N PRO A 79 -16.49 9.18 -8.45
CA PRO A 79 -15.37 10.03 -8.05
C PRO A 79 -15.57 10.80 -6.73
N GLU A 80 -16.80 11.25 -6.45
CA GLU A 80 -17.12 12.07 -5.28
C GLU A 80 -16.88 11.30 -3.97
N LYS A 81 -17.08 9.98 -3.96
CA LYS A 81 -16.79 9.15 -2.79
C LYS A 81 -15.29 9.05 -2.54
N TYR A 82 -14.50 8.94 -3.61
CA TYR A 82 -13.05 8.94 -3.49
C TYR A 82 -12.54 10.28 -2.98
N ASP A 83 -13.05 11.40 -3.52
CA ASP A 83 -12.71 12.74 -3.05
C ASP A 83 -13.06 12.97 -1.58
N ALA A 84 -14.25 12.51 -1.14
CA ALA A 84 -14.65 12.59 0.25
C ALA A 84 -13.73 11.76 1.17
N LEU A 85 -13.38 10.54 0.75
CA LEU A 85 -12.45 9.69 1.49
C LEU A 85 -11.05 10.31 1.55
N SER A 86 -10.53 10.78 0.42
CA SER A 86 -9.23 11.44 0.29
C SER A 86 -9.13 12.68 1.17
N SER A 87 -10.14 13.55 1.14
CA SER A 87 -10.23 14.73 2.01
C SER A 87 -10.28 14.36 3.48
N THR A 88 -11.03 13.30 3.83
CA THR A 88 -11.11 12.80 5.21
C THR A 88 -9.77 12.27 5.68
N MET A 89 -9.07 11.49 4.84
CA MET A 89 -7.74 10.96 5.18
C MET A 89 -6.69 12.05 5.28
N SER A 90 -6.71 13.08 4.43
CA SER A 90 -5.84 14.25 4.57
C SER A 90 -6.04 14.94 5.93
N LYS A 91 -7.28 15.27 6.29
CA LYS A 91 -7.61 15.87 7.60
C LYS A 91 -7.20 14.99 8.76
N ALA A 92 -7.49 13.70 8.67
CA ALA A 92 -7.13 12.73 9.69
C ALA A 92 -5.61 12.60 9.83
N GLY A 93 -4.86 12.68 8.73
CA GLY A 93 -3.41 12.64 8.75
C GLY A 93 -2.77 13.87 9.41
N HIS A 94 -3.26 15.06 9.12
CA HIS A 94 -2.81 16.28 9.81
C HIS A 94 -3.13 16.24 11.32
N THR A 95 -4.32 15.74 11.67
CA THR A 95 -4.68 15.51 13.08
C THR A 95 -3.78 14.44 13.72
N GLY A 96 -3.44 13.39 12.96
CA GLY A 96 -2.54 12.32 13.36
C GLY A 96 -1.12 12.81 13.65
N ILE A 97 -0.59 13.72 12.83
CA ILE A 97 0.73 14.34 13.06
C ILE A 97 0.72 15.22 14.31
N LEU A 98 -0.33 16.04 14.50
CA LEU A 98 -0.45 16.84 15.72
C LEU A 98 -0.42 15.95 16.98
N ALA A 99 -1.13 14.83 16.97
CA ALA A 99 -1.04 13.85 18.04
C ALA A 99 0.37 13.23 18.15
N ALA A 100 1.00 12.91 17.02
CA ALA A 100 2.37 12.37 17.00
C ALA A 100 3.40 13.32 17.60
N GLU A 101 3.28 14.63 17.39
CA GLU A 101 4.18 15.64 17.95
C GLU A 101 4.15 15.59 19.48
N ILE A 102 2.96 15.61 20.06
CA ILE A 102 2.76 15.51 21.52
C ILE A 102 3.31 14.18 22.04
N ILE A 103 2.98 13.07 21.38
CA ILE A 103 3.43 11.73 21.79
C ILE A 103 4.95 11.62 21.65
N THR A 104 5.57 12.23 20.63
CA THR A 104 7.03 12.25 20.42
C THR A 104 7.72 12.93 21.61
N LEU A 105 7.22 14.09 22.05
CA LEU A 105 7.78 14.78 23.22
C LEU A 105 7.67 13.91 24.48
N ILE A 106 6.49 13.33 24.73
CA ILE A 106 6.27 12.44 25.87
C ILE A 106 7.22 11.23 25.82
N PHE A 107 7.32 10.58 24.66
CA PHE A 107 8.19 9.42 24.45
C PHE A 107 9.65 9.73 24.79
N PHE A 108 10.17 10.87 24.32
CA PHE A 108 11.56 11.25 24.55
C PHE A 108 11.85 11.78 25.96
N ILE A 109 10.87 12.39 26.63
CA ILE A 109 10.97 12.70 28.07
C ILE A 109 11.09 11.40 28.87
N ILE A 110 10.23 10.42 28.59
CA ILE A 110 10.30 9.10 29.23
C ILE A 110 11.64 8.42 28.91
N ALA A 111 12.10 8.49 27.65
CA ALA A 111 13.39 7.91 27.26
C ALA A 111 14.56 8.53 28.04
N SER A 112 14.52 9.84 28.28
CA SER A 112 15.54 10.52 29.07
C SER A 112 15.62 10.02 30.51
N ILE A 113 14.45 9.76 31.13
CA ILE A 113 14.36 9.23 32.50
C ILE A 113 14.82 7.77 32.55
N VAL A 114 14.29 6.94 31.66
CA VAL A 114 14.56 5.49 31.62
C VAL A 114 16.04 5.22 31.32
N LEU A 115 16.60 5.92 30.33
CA LEU A 115 17.99 5.72 29.89
C LEU A 115 19.00 6.60 30.64
N LYS A 116 18.53 7.45 31.55
CA LYS A 116 19.35 8.40 32.35
C LYS A 116 20.27 9.27 31.50
N ASP A 117 19.80 9.67 30.32
CA ASP A 117 20.55 10.51 29.39
C ASP A 117 19.68 11.69 28.94
N TRP A 118 20.13 12.90 29.26
CA TRP A 118 19.42 14.14 28.98
C TRP A 118 19.38 14.48 27.48
N ILE A 119 20.25 13.88 26.65
CA ILE A 119 20.27 14.13 25.19
C ILE A 119 18.94 13.78 24.53
N TYR A 120 18.17 12.85 25.11
CA TYR A 120 16.88 12.44 24.59
C TYR A 120 15.85 13.57 24.64
N ILE A 121 15.93 14.50 25.60
CA ILE A 121 15.06 15.69 25.64
C ILE A 121 15.31 16.56 24.41
N ILE A 122 16.58 16.84 24.08
CA ILE A 122 16.94 17.60 22.88
C ILE A 122 16.44 16.88 21.62
N LYS A 123 16.63 15.56 21.53
CA LYS A 123 16.12 14.77 20.40
C LYS A 123 14.61 14.88 20.27
N GLY A 124 13.87 14.82 21.38
CA GLY A 124 12.42 14.99 21.39
C GLY A 124 11.97 16.33 20.84
N ILE A 125 12.58 17.42 21.29
CA ILE A 125 12.29 18.78 20.77
C ILE A 125 12.64 18.86 19.28
N GLY A 126 13.79 18.31 18.87
CA GLY A 126 14.23 18.30 17.47
C GLY A 126 13.26 17.56 16.55
N PHE A 127 12.82 16.35 16.95
CA PHE A 127 11.86 15.58 16.16
C PHE A 127 10.47 16.22 16.12
N ALA A 128 9.98 16.77 17.23
CA ALA A 128 8.70 17.49 17.24
C ALA A 128 8.74 18.72 16.31
N ALA A 129 9.80 19.52 16.38
CA ALA A 129 9.99 20.65 15.47
C ALA A 129 10.08 20.22 13.99
N ALA A 130 10.77 19.11 13.71
CA ALA A 130 10.84 18.55 12.36
C ALA A 130 9.47 18.09 11.86
N LEU A 131 8.65 17.45 12.71
CA LEU A 131 7.29 17.04 12.35
C LEU A 131 6.39 18.24 12.02
N ILE A 132 6.50 19.36 12.73
CA ILE A 132 5.76 20.59 12.41
C ILE A 132 6.11 21.09 11.01
N ILE A 133 7.41 21.14 10.67
CA ILE A 133 7.87 21.56 9.34
C ILE A 133 7.37 20.60 8.25
N LEU A 134 7.42 19.29 8.52
CA LEU A 134 6.93 18.27 7.61
C LEU A 134 5.41 18.37 7.43
N GLN A 135 4.64 18.63 8.49
CA GLN A 135 3.20 18.84 8.43
C GLN A 135 2.84 20.03 7.54
N TYR A 136 3.53 21.17 7.72
CA TYR A 136 3.36 22.35 6.88
C TYR A 136 3.68 22.04 5.41
N THR A 137 4.78 21.31 5.17
CA THR A 137 5.21 20.89 3.84
C THR A 137 4.14 19.99 3.18
N ALA A 138 3.64 18.99 3.90
CA ALA A 138 2.62 18.08 3.42
C ALA A 138 1.36 18.82 2.96
N GLU A 139 0.83 19.75 3.76
CA GLU A 139 -0.35 20.56 3.43
C GLU A 139 -0.13 21.38 2.15
N ARG A 140 1.01 22.06 2.05
CA ARG A 140 1.32 22.90 0.87
C ARG A 140 1.43 22.06 -0.40
N PHE A 141 2.10 20.91 -0.34
CA PHE A 141 2.33 20.08 -1.52
C PHE A 141 1.13 19.21 -1.90
N MET A 142 0.23 18.86 -0.97
CA MET A 142 -1.06 18.25 -1.32
C MET A 142 -1.90 19.19 -2.18
N ASN A 143 -2.07 20.44 -1.73
CA ASN A 143 -2.82 21.45 -2.47
C ASN A 143 -2.17 21.76 -3.84
N ALA A 144 -0.84 21.77 -3.90
CA ALA A 144 -0.10 21.96 -5.14
C ALA A 144 -0.28 20.77 -6.10
N GLY A 145 -0.28 19.54 -5.61
CA GLY A 145 -0.53 18.33 -6.40
C GLY A 145 -1.91 18.32 -7.05
N ASP A 146 -2.96 18.68 -6.29
CA ASP A 146 -4.32 18.81 -6.83
C ASP A 146 -4.41 19.91 -7.90
N SER A 147 -3.73 21.03 -7.68
CA SER A 147 -3.67 22.13 -8.64
C SER A 147 -2.95 21.70 -9.93
N LEU A 148 -1.87 20.92 -9.81
CA LEU A 148 -1.13 20.39 -10.95
C LEU A 148 -1.96 19.40 -11.77
N ILE A 149 -2.69 18.48 -11.14
CA ILE A 149 -3.60 17.56 -11.85
C ILE A 149 -4.61 18.36 -12.68
N LYS A 150 -5.22 19.40 -12.09
CA LYS A 150 -6.20 20.26 -12.78
C LYS A 150 -5.59 21.06 -13.93
N ALA A 151 -4.35 21.53 -13.76
CA ALA A 151 -3.65 22.32 -14.77
C ALA A 151 -3.09 21.51 -15.94
N SER A 152 -3.09 20.17 -15.87
CA SER A 152 -2.42 19.30 -16.83
C SER A 152 -3.37 18.29 -17.50
N PRO A 153 -4.39 18.70 -18.26
CA PRO A 153 -5.31 17.73 -18.88
C PRO A 153 -4.56 16.74 -19.78
N SER A 154 -4.94 15.45 -19.69
CA SER A 154 -4.43 14.41 -20.59
C SER A 154 -5.56 13.78 -21.40
N LYS A 155 -5.23 13.36 -22.61
CA LYS A 155 -6.15 12.65 -23.50
C LYS A 155 -5.68 11.22 -23.67
N MET A 156 -6.62 10.31 -23.81
CA MET A 156 -6.39 8.93 -24.21
C MET A 156 -7.44 8.55 -25.25
N ASN A 157 -7.06 7.73 -26.22
CA ASN A 157 -7.90 7.27 -27.29
C ASN A 157 -8.77 6.09 -26.88
N SER A 158 -8.25 5.22 -26.02
CA SER A 158 -8.92 3.97 -25.69
C SER A 158 -9.30 3.87 -24.22
N GLY A 159 -10.61 3.91 -23.94
CA GLY A 159 -11.15 3.54 -22.63
C GLY A 159 -10.85 2.06 -22.27
N ALA A 160 -10.72 1.19 -23.29
CA ALA A 160 -10.48 -0.23 -23.07
C ALA A 160 -9.12 -0.51 -22.39
N PHE A 161 -8.11 0.34 -22.59
CA PHE A 161 -6.84 0.19 -21.86
C PHE A 161 -7.05 0.32 -20.35
N LEU A 162 -7.80 1.32 -19.91
CA LEU A 162 -8.05 1.58 -18.49
C LEU A 162 -8.93 0.50 -17.87
N ASP A 163 -9.88 -0.02 -18.62
CA ASP A 163 -10.74 -1.14 -18.18
C ASP A 163 -9.93 -2.41 -17.96
N CYS A 164 -9.07 -2.75 -18.92
CA CYS A 164 -8.13 -3.85 -18.78
C CYS A 164 -7.15 -3.61 -17.61
N LEU A 165 -6.63 -2.39 -17.46
CA LEU A 165 -5.73 -2.04 -16.37
C LEU A 165 -6.39 -2.24 -14.99
N ALA A 166 -7.64 -1.78 -14.83
CA ALA A 166 -8.39 -1.96 -13.60
C ALA A 166 -8.54 -3.43 -13.24
N LEU A 167 -8.96 -4.27 -14.20
CA LEU A 167 -9.12 -5.71 -13.99
C LEU A 167 -7.79 -6.41 -13.66
N VAL A 168 -6.73 -6.10 -14.40
CA VAL A 168 -5.41 -6.71 -14.19
C VAL A 168 -4.84 -6.33 -12.83
N ILE A 169 -4.92 -5.04 -12.45
CA ILE A 169 -4.42 -4.58 -11.16
C ILE A 169 -5.22 -5.15 -10.00
N GLU A 170 -6.54 -5.26 -10.14
CA GLU A 170 -7.41 -5.85 -9.11
C GLU A 170 -7.05 -7.32 -8.87
N ILE A 171 -6.95 -8.11 -9.95
CA ILE A 171 -6.53 -9.52 -9.87
C ILE A 171 -5.13 -9.64 -9.26
N ALA A 172 -4.19 -8.81 -9.69
CA ALA A 172 -2.84 -8.78 -9.14
C ALA A 172 -2.83 -8.45 -7.64
N GLY A 173 -3.64 -7.48 -7.22
CA GLY A 173 -3.80 -7.09 -5.81
C GLY A 173 -4.30 -8.25 -4.94
N ILE A 174 -5.34 -8.96 -5.39
CA ILE A 174 -5.89 -10.13 -4.69
C ILE A 174 -4.84 -11.24 -4.58
N LEU A 175 -4.13 -11.56 -5.67
CA LEU A 175 -3.10 -12.61 -5.67
C LEU A 175 -1.93 -12.26 -4.75
N LEU A 176 -1.49 -10.99 -4.76
CA LEU A 176 -0.47 -10.50 -3.85
C LEU A 176 -0.94 -10.60 -2.40
N PHE A 177 -2.18 -10.22 -2.09
CA PHE A 177 -2.73 -10.32 -0.75
C PHE A 177 -2.73 -11.75 -0.22
N ILE A 178 -3.19 -12.72 -1.02
CA ILE A 178 -3.17 -14.14 -0.67
C ILE A 178 -1.73 -14.60 -0.40
N THR A 179 -0.77 -14.19 -1.23
CA THR A 179 0.66 -14.49 -1.04
C THR A 179 1.17 -13.96 0.31
N TYR A 180 0.79 -12.74 0.67
CA TYR A 180 1.16 -12.14 1.96
C TYR A 180 0.48 -12.81 3.16
N ILE A 181 -0.77 -13.27 3.04
CA ILE A 181 -1.45 -14.07 4.08
C ILE A 181 -0.68 -15.38 4.32
N ILE A 182 -0.28 -16.06 3.25
CA ILE A 182 0.51 -17.30 3.36
C ILE A 182 1.85 -17.02 4.05
N LYS A 183 2.54 -15.94 3.67
CA LYS A 183 3.79 -15.52 4.33
C LYS A 183 3.59 -15.16 5.80
N ALA A 184 2.52 -14.44 6.14
CA ALA A 184 2.19 -14.08 7.51
C ALA A 184 2.00 -15.32 8.39
N LYS A 185 1.30 -16.33 7.87
CA LYS A 185 1.14 -17.62 8.54
C LYS A 185 2.47 -18.36 8.71
N ASN A 186 3.27 -18.46 7.64
CA ASN A 186 4.51 -19.23 7.65
C ASN A 186 5.62 -18.61 8.52
N THR A 187 5.57 -17.31 8.75
CA THR A 187 6.56 -16.56 9.55
C THR A 187 6.02 -16.14 10.92
N GLU A 188 4.76 -16.50 11.23
CA GLU A 188 4.03 -16.08 12.44
C GLU A 188 4.09 -14.56 12.68
N SER A 189 4.17 -13.77 11.60
CA SER A 189 4.36 -12.33 11.65
C SER A 189 3.17 -11.61 11.03
N TRP A 190 2.43 -10.90 11.89
CA TRP A 190 1.33 -10.01 11.50
C TRP A 190 1.77 -8.89 10.55
N SER A 191 3.06 -8.53 10.54
CA SER A 191 3.61 -7.51 9.65
C SER A 191 3.33 -7.84 8.17
N PHE A 192 3.47 -9.11 7.76
CA PHE A 192 3.20 -9.51 6.39
C PHE A 192 1.71 -9.41 6.04
N PHE A 193 0.81 -9.70 6.99
CA PHE A 193 -0.63 -9.56 6.76
C PHE A 193 -0.99 -8.10 6.49
N PHE A 194 -0.55 -7.17 7.34
CA PHE A 194 -0.80 -5.74 7.16
C PHE A 194 -0.11 -5.18 5.90
N THR A 195 1.08 -5.69 5.56
CA THR A 195 1.75 -5.34 4.30
C THR A 195 0.93 -5.77 3.10
N GLY A 196 0.41 -7.01 3.11
CA GLY A 196 -0.48 -7.51 2.06
C GLY A 196 -1.76 -6.69 1.93
N LEU A 197 -2.38 -6.34 3.08
CA LEU A 197 -3.58 -5.50 3.13
C LEU A 197 -3.31 -4.12 2.51
N GLY A 198 -2.16 -3.51 2.82
CA GLY A 198 -1.75 -2.23 2.25
C GLY A 198 -1.49 -2.29 0.74
N VAL A 199 -0.84 -3.36 0.28
CA VAL A 199 -0.59 -3.58 -1.16
C VAL A 199 -1.91 -3.77 -1.92
N TRP A 200 -2.83 -4.56 -1.38
CA TRP A 200 -4.15 -4.75 -1.99
C TRP A 200 -4.95 -3.44 -2.02
N ALA A 201 -5.01 -2.70 -0.91
CA ALA A 201 -5.68 -1.40 -0.88
C ALA A 201 -5.08 -0.39 -1.89
N LEU A 202 -3.76 -0.45 -2.12
CA LEU A 202 -3.10 0.36 -3.15
C LEU A 202 -3.56 -0.05 -4.56
N CYS A 203 -3.64 -1.36 -4.84
CA CYS A 203 -4.17 -1.88 -6.10
C CYS A 203 -5.63 -1.44 -6.31
N ASP A 204 -6.49 -1.59 -5.30
CA ASP A 204 -7.89 -1.13 -5.33
C ASP A 204 -7.98 0.36 -5.67
N CYS A 205 -7.12 1.20 -5.07
CA CYS A 205 -7.12 2.63 -5.36
C CYS A 205 -6.74 2.92 -6.82
N ILE A 206 -5.75 2.22 -7.38
CA ILE A 206 -5.36 2.39 -8.78
C ILE A 206 -6.48 1.89 -9.70
N ALA A 207 -7.10 0.75 -9.39
CA ALA A 207 -8.22 0.20 -10.15
C ALA A 207 -9.42 1.16 -10.12
N TYR A 208 -9.75 1.75 -8.96
CA TYR A 208 -10.76 2.79 -8.82
C TYR A 208 -10.45 3.98 -9.73
N ILE A 209 -9.22 4.50 -9.70
CA ILE A 209 -8.82 5.62 -10.56
C ILE A 209 -8.89 5.25 -12.04
N ALA A 210 -8.54 4.03 -12.41
CA ALA A 210 -8.60 3.55 -13.79
C ALA A 210 -10.04 3.47 -14.33
N ILE A 211 -11.01 2.99 -13.54
CA ILE A 211 -12.41 2.97 -13.97
C ILE A 211 -13.05 4.37 -14.01
N ASN A 212 -12.41 5.39 -13.43
CA ASN A 212 -12.85 6.78 -13.37
C ASN A 212 -11.71 7.76 -13.76
N PRO A 213 -11.27 7.79 -15.04
CA PRO A 213 -10.12 8.57 -15.47
C PRO A 213 -10.24 10.08 -15.26
N SER A 214 -11.46 10.60 -15.11
CA SER A 214 -11.72 12.00 -14.77
C SER A 214 -11.04 12.44 -13.47
N MET A 215 -10.83 11.51 -12.52
CA MET A 215 -10.09 11.79 -11.27
C MET A 215 -8.63 12.14 -11.52
N ALA A 216 -8.05 11.66 -12.61
CA ALA A 216 -6.71 12.00 -13.07
C ALA A 216 -6.74 13.10 -14.14
N ASN A 217 -7.84 13.85 -14.30
CA ASN A 217 -8.00 14.83 -15.38
C ASN A 217 -7.64 14.24 -16.75
N THR A 218 -8.07 12.98 -16.98
CA THR A 218 -7.90 12.25 -18.24
C THR A 218 -9.25 12.10 -18.92
N THR A 219 -9.32 12.51 -20.19
CA THR A 219 -10.53 12.36 -21.02
C THR A 219 -10.29 11.33 -22.12
N ILE A 220 -11.31 10.52 -22.42
CA ILE A 220 -11.28 9.59 -23.54
C ILE A 220 -11.79 10.30 -24.81
N GLN A 221 -11.00 10.35 -25.87
CA GLN A 221 -11.32 10.99 -27.16
C GLN A 221 -10.82 10.13 -28.31
N ASP A 222 -11.66 9.79 -29.29
CA ASP A 222 -11.32 8.83 -30.36
C ASP A 222 -10.30 9.36 -31.40
N GLU A 223 -9.86 10.61 -31.26
CA GLU A 223 -8.98 11.31 -32.20
C GLU A 223 -7.64 11.64 -31.53
N GLY A 224 -6.63 10.80 -31.79
CA GLY A 224 -5.26 11.04 -31.35
C GLY A 224 -4.25 10.11 -32.01
N THR A 225 -3.00 10.52 -32.03
CA THR A 225 -1.90 9.68 -32.51
C THR A 225 -1.49 8.64 -31.47
N ALA A 226 -0.77 7.58 -31.89
CA ALA A 226 -0.21 6.61 -30.95
C ALA A 226 0.76 7.25 -29.93
N GLY A 227 1.44 8.34 -30.32
CA GLY A 227 2.31 9.11 -29.41
C GLY A 227 1.52 9.84 -28.32
N GLU A 228 0.36 10.42 -28.68
CA GLU A 228 -0.53 11.05 -27.71
C GLU A 228 -1.13 10.04 -26.74
N GLU A 229 -1.51 8.84 -27.22
CA GLU A 229 -1.97 7.74 -26.37
C GLU A 229 -0.90 7.33 -25.34
N ALA A 230 0.35 7.16 -25.77
CA ALA A 230 1.46 6.80 -24.88
C ALA A 230 1.70 7.89 -23.81
N ILE A 231 1.69 9.17 -24.20
CA ILE A 231 1.81 10.29 -23.26
C ILE A 231 0.61 10.31 -22.29
N GLY A 232 -0.59 10.02 -22.78
CA GLY A 232 -1.81 9.91 -21.99
C GLY A 232 -1.72 8.84 -20.91
N ILE A 233 -1.32 7.62 -21.29
CA ILE A 233 -1.12 6.48 -20.38
C ILE A 233 -0.09 6.82 -19.31
N MET A 234 1.09 7.31 -19.71
CA MET A 234 2.13 7.63 -18.73
C MET A 234 1.67 8.76 -17.79
N SER A 235 0.96 9.78 -18.30
CA SER A 235 0.45 10.89 -17.49
C SER A 235 -0.61 10.41 -16.50
N PHE A 236 -1.46 9.47 -16.91
CA PHE A 236 -2.46 8.85 -16.05
C PHE A 236 -1.80 8.19 -14.83
N PHE A 237 -0.73 7.40 -15.00
CA PHE A 237 -0.06 6.73 -13.87
C PHE A 237 0.51 7.71 -12.84
N VAL A 238 1.20 8.76 -13.29
CA VAL A 238 1.80 9.74 -12.37
C VAL A 238 0.71 10.50 -11.61
N LYS A 239 -0.38 10.87 -12.28
CA LYS A 239 -1.52 11.52 -11.61
C LYS A 239 -2.27 10.58 -10.68
N ALA A 240 -2.41 9.30 -11.03
CA ALA A 240 -2.99 8.29 -10.15
C ALA A 240 -2.18 8.17 -8.85
N ILE A 241 -0.85 8.20 -8.94
CA ILE A 241 0.03 8.23 -7.77
C ILE A 241 -0.27 9.45 -6.90
N ILE A 242 -0.36 10.66 -7.48
CA ILE A 242 -0.71 11.88 -6.72
C ILE A 242 -2.06 11.74 -6.02
N ARG A 243 -3.07 11.20 -6.71
CA ARG A 243 -4.43 11.02 -6.15
C ARG A 243 -4.46 10.07 -4.94
N ILE A 244 -3.55 9.10 -4.90
CA ILE A 244 -3.41 8.14 -3.79
C ILE A 244 -2.72 8.76 -2.56
N VAL A 245 -1.90 9.79 -2.75
CA VAL A 245 -1.07 10.37 -1.68
C VAL A 245 -1.86 10.75 -0.42
N PRO A 246 -3.02 11.44 -0.49
CA PRO A 246 -3.76 11.81 0.73
C PRO A 246 -4.20 10.60 1.56
N LEU A 247 -4.53 9.48 0.90
CA LEU A 247 -4.87 8.22 1.56
C LEU A 247 -3.65 7.63 2.26
N ALA A 248 -2.53 7.49 1.55
CA ALA A 248 -1.30 6.94 2.08
C ALA A 248 -0.73 7.79 3.24
N PHE A 249 -0.80 9.11 3.10
CA PHE A 249 -0.47 10.08 4.14
C PHE A 249 -1.35 9.88 5.39
N GLY A 250 -2.68 9.89 5.21
CA GLY A 250 -3.63 9.79 6.32
C GLY A 250 -3.50 8.47 7.08
N ILE A 251 -3.53 7.35 6.36
CA ILE A 251 -3.40 6.01 6.95
C ILE A 251 -2.03 5.85 7.63
N GLY A 252 -0.95 6.21 6.94
CA GLY A 252 0.41 6.02 7.43
C GLY A 252 0.73 6.85 8.67
N THR A 253 0.26 8.08 8.73
CA THR A 253 0.42 8.94 9.91
C THR A 253 -0.39 8.43 11.10
N ILE A 254 -1.65 7.99 10.91
CA ILE A 254 -2.46 7.40 11.98
C ILE A 254 -1.81 6.13 12.54
N ILE A 255 -1.42 5.20 11.66
CA ILE A 255 -0.75 3.96 12.06
C ILE A 255 0.56 4.28 12.79
N GLY A 256 1.35 5.22 12.26
CA GLY A 256 2.58 5.67 12.87
C GLY A 256 2.38 6.28 14.26
N SER A 257 1.37 7.12 14.45
CA SER A 257 1.03 7.73 15.76
C SER A 257 0.61 6.67 16.79
N VAL A 258 -0.21 5.70 16.38
CA VAL A 258 -0.59 4.58 17.25
C VAL A 258 0.62 3.72 17.60
N ALA A 259 1.48 3.42 16.62
CA ALA A 259 2.72 2.66 16.84
C ALA A 259 3.68 3.40 17.79
N LEU A 260 3.78 4.73 17.67
CA LEU A 260 4.60 5.56 18.55
C LEU A 260 4.06 5.56 19.99
N PHE A 261 2.75 5.61 20.16
CA PHE A 261 2.12 5.47 21.48
C PHE A 261 2.42 4.11 22.11
N ILE A 262 2.26 3.02 21.36
CA ILE A 262 2.61 1.66 21.81
C ILE A 262 4.10 1.56 22.16
N ALA A 263 4.97 2.25 21.42
CA ALA A 263 6.40 2.24 21.64
C ALA A 263 6.81 2.82 23.01
N ILE A 264 6.00 3.67 23.65
CA ILE A 264 6.26 4.14 25.02
C ILE A 264 6.33 2.97 26.00
N PHE A 265 5.39 2.02 25.91
CA PHE A 265 5.39 0.84 26.78
C PHE A 265 6.57 -0.10 26.48
N SER A 266 6.92 -0.23 25.20
CA SER A 266 8.11 -1.00 24.78
C SER A 266 9.39 -0.40 25.35
N LEU A 267 9.53 0.93 25.32
CA LEU A 267 10.65 1.66 25.90
C LEU A 267 10.77 1.43 27.41
N ILE A 268 9.66 1.46 28.16
CA ILE A 268 9.67 1.22 29.61
C ILE A 268 10.08 -0.22 29.93
N LYS A 269 9.60 -1.20 29.15
CA LYS A 269 9.83 -2.62 29.40
C LYS A 269 11.22 -3.10 28.96
N HIS A 270 11.71 -2.59 27.85
CA HIS A 270 12.90 -3.10 27.17
C HIS A 270 14.06 -2.10 27.13
N GLU A 271 13.88 -0.91 27.71
CA GLU A 271 14.88 0.17 27.76
C GLU A 271 15.48 0.47 26.37
N SER A 272 14.63 0.44 25.33
CA SER A 272 15.06 0.61 23.95
C SER A 272 14.18 1.60 23.20
N VAL A 273 14.80 2.57 22.55
CA VAL A 273 14.10 3.58 21.73
C VAL A 273 13.77 3.11 20.33
N SER A 274 14.20 1.91 19.94
CA SER A 274 14.13 1.42 18.55
C SER A 274 12.70 1.47 18.00
N ALA A 275 11.72 0.96 18.75
CA ALA A 275 10.32 0.96 18.33
C ALA A 275 9.77 2.37 18.06
N GLY A 276 10.08 3.33 18.94
CA GLY A 276 9.66 4.72 18.76
C GLY A 276 10.35 5.38 17.56
N MET A 277 11.64 5.09 17.35
CA MET A 277 12.37 5.56 16.17
C MET A 277 11.79 5.00 14.87
N HIS A 278 11.38 3.73 14.84
CA HIS A 278 10.70 3.15 13.68
C HIS A 278 9.36 3.81 13.40
N ALA A 279 8.56 4.08 14.45
CA ALA A 279 7.29 4.79 14.30
C ALA A 279 7.48 6.22 13.78
N ILE A 280 8.42 7.00 14.34
CA ILE A 280 8.73 8.35 13.88
C ILE A 280 9.19 8.36 12.42
N ARG A 281 10.03 7.39 12.01
CA ARG A 281 10.47 7.26 10.61
C ARG A 281 9.30 6.97 9.67
N LEU A 282 8.35 6.13 10.08
CA LEU A 282 7.15 5.85 9.30
C LEU A 282 6.30 7.11 9.13
N ILE A 283 6.04 7.84 10.21
CA ILE A 283 5.30 9.11 10.18
C ILE A 283 5.99 10.10 9.24
N ALA A 284 7.31 10.29 9.40
CA ALA A 284 8.09 11.19 8.55
C ALA A 284 8.04 10.76 7.08
N PHE A 285 8.22 9.48 6.78
CA PHE A 285 8.14 8.94 5.41
C PHE A 285 6.78 9.22 4.76
N CYS A 286 5.68 8.92 5.46
CA CYS A 286 4.33 9.17 4.95
C CYS A 286 4.03 10.67 4.81
N THR A 287 4.55 11.50 5.72
CA THR A 287 4.40 12.97 5.67
C THR A 287 5.19 13.59 4.52
N CYS A 288 6.29 12.98 4.11
CA CYS A 288 7.07 13.42 2.94
C CYS A 288 6.45 13.03 1.60
N LEU A 289 5.44 12.14 1.55
CA LEU A 289 4.85 11.66 0.30
C LEU A 289 4.32 12.79 -0.61
N PRO A 290 3.55 13.79 -0.13
CA PRO A 290 3.08 14.89 -0.98
C PRO A 290 4.20 15.67 -1.66
N PHE A 291 5.28 15.92 -0.93
CA PHE A 291 6.44 16.60 -1.49
C PHE A 291 7.15 15.74 -2.53
N ALA A 292 7.40 14.47 -2.21
CA ALA A 292 8.10 13.54 -3.09
C ALA A 292 7.34 13.34 -4.41
N THR A 293 6.03 13.13 -4.36
CA THR A 293 5.22 12.93 -5.57
C THR A 293 5.08 14.19 -6.40
N TYR A 294 5.03 15.37 -5.77
CA TYR A 294 5.10 16.65 -6.48
C TYR A 294 6.39 16.76 -7.31
N LEU A 295 7.55 16.46 -6.71
CA LEU A 295 8.83 16.50 -7.43
C LEU A 295 8.85 15.51 -8.60
N VAL A 296 8.42 14.27 -8.37
CA VAL A 296 8.31 13.26 -9.43
C VAL A 296 7.44 13.75 -10.58
N PHE A 297 6.32 14.40 -10.28
CA PHE A 297 5.41 14.94 -11.29
C PHE A 297 6.04 16.06 -12.11
N VAL A 298 6.73 17.01 -11.47
CA VAL A 298 7.41 18.11 -12.17
C VAL A 298 8.50 17.57 -13.11
N PHE A 299 9.36 16.66 -12.64
CA PHE A 299 10.40 16.05 -13.47
C PHE A 299 9.81 15.22 -14.62
N TYR A 300 8.71 14.53 -14.35
CA TYR A 300 8.01 13.75 -15.37
C TYR A 300 7.43 14.65 -16.47
N HIS A 301 6.79 15.77 -16.13
CA HIS A 301 6.29 16.70 -17.14
C HIS A 301 7.39 17.40 -17.92
N LEU A 302 8.52 17.74 -17.27
CA LEU A 302 9.70 18.21 -17.99
C LEU A 302 10.15 17.18 -19.06
N THR A 303 10.10 15.89 -18.73
CA THR A 303 10.42 14.82 -19.68
C THR A 303 9.43 14.76 -20.84
N ILE A 304 8.12 14.89 -20.57
CA ILE A 304 7.11 14.96 -21.63
C ILE A 304 7.35 16.17 -22.55
N ASP A 305 7.64 17.33 -21.98
CA ASP A 305 7.84 18.55 -22.77
C ASP A 305 9.05 18.42 -23.69
N ILE A 306 10.13 17.77 -23.23
CA ILE A 306 11.27 17.41 -24.07
C ILE A 306 10.85 16.47 -25.21
N ILE A 307 10.10 15.41 -24.91
CA ILE A 307 9.62 14.45 -25.91
C ILE A 307 8.75 15.14 -26.96
N ARG A 308 7.80 15.99 -26.53
CA ARG A 308 6.94 16.76 -27.44
C ARG A 308 7.73 17.72 -28.31
N SER A 309 8.74 18.40 -27.75
CA SER A 309 9.61 19.27 -28.52
C SER A 309 10.40 18.50 -29.59
N LEU A 310 10.84 17.27 -29.30
CA LEU A 310 11.53 16.42 -30.27
C LEU A 310 10.60 15.94 -31.38
N LEU A 311 9.37 15.54 -31.05
CA LEU A 311 8.37 15.13 -32.03
C LEU A 311 7.99 16.28 -32.97
N ALA A 312 7.79 17.49 -32.45
CA ALA A 312 7.46 18.67 -33.23
C ALA A 312 8.55 19.04 -34.26
N ILE A 313 9.83 18.83 -33.93
CA ILE A 313 10.95 19.04 -34.88
C ILE A 313 10.89 18.00 -36.01
N SER A 314 10.54 16.75 -35.70
CA SER A 314 10.44 15.70 -36.71
C SER A 314 9.32 15.95 -37.70
N GLU A 315 8.17 16.43 -37.24
CA GLU A 315 7.02 16.73 -38.11
C GLU A 315 7.34 17.88 -39.07
N ARG A 316 7.98 18.95 -38.58
CA ARG A 316 8.36 20.12 -39.38
C ARG A 316 9.37 19.85 -40.50
N LYS A 317 10.08 18.73 -40.45
CA LYS A 317 11.06 18.33 -41.48
C LYS A 317 10.42 17.55 -42.64
N ASN A 318 9.19 17.06 -42.43
CA ASN A 318 8.45 16.29 -43.43
C ASN A 318 7.47 17.16 -44.25
N ASP A 319 7.37 18.46 -43.94
CA ASP A 319 6.68 19.50 -44.72
C ASP A 319 7.69 20.29 -45.58
#